data_AF-A0A1S2P280-F1
#
_entry.id   AF-A0A1S2P280-F1
#
_cell.length_a   1.000
_cell.length_b   1.000
_cell.length_c   1.000
_cell.angle_alpha   90.00
_cell.angle_beta   90.00
_cell.angle_gamma   90.00
#
_symmetry.space_group_name_H-M   'P 1'
#
loop_
_entity.id
_entity.type
_entity.pdbx_description
1 polymer ?
#
loop_
_entity_poly.entity_id
_entity_poly.type
_entity_poly.pdbx_seq_one_letter_code
_entity_poly.pdbx_strand_id
1 'polypeptide(L)'
;MTFLRNAAAAAAIAITTLAGLAAPAGADPAPKTAEAQATSTDGQSKTSTAGLSSSLFANTPVQRASSSAKPELAAANCWNGRTSGGRNFFMTCRARSYHVYVDCTNGRHLFPETFSGQWNFRLTCPAGTRAVWGGSW
;
A
#
# COMPACT_ATOMS: atom_id res chain seq x y z
N MET A 1 -25.75 20.19 61.23
CA MET A 1 -25.06 18.92 61.49
C MET A 1 -23.58 19.07 61.15
N THR A 2 -22.79 18.94 62.19
CA THR A 2 -21.35 18.72 62.37
C THR A 2 -20.58 18.02 61.23
N PHE A 3 -19.49 18.69 60.81
CA PHE A 3 -18.12 18.25 60.48
C PHE A 3 -17.77 16.80 60.08
N LEU A 4 -16.91 16.67 59.06
CA LEU A 4 -15.56 16.06 59.06
C LEU A 4 -14.98 16.16 57.61
N ARG A 5 -13.99 17.00 57.27
CA ARG A 5 -12.52 16.99 57.55
C ARG A 5 -11.80 15.70 57.13
N ASN A 6 -10.91 15.82 56.12
CA ASN A 6 -9.46 15.49 56.14
C ASN A 6 -8.92 15.42 54.69
N ALA A 7 -8.10 16.38 54.25
CA ALA A 7 -6.62 16.43 54.35
C ALA A 7 -5.95 15.54 53.29
N ALA A 8 -5.48 16.13 52.17
CA ALA A 8 -4.17 16.74 51.97
C ALA A 8 -3.11 15.73 51.51
N ALA A 9 -2.64 15.88 50.27
CA ALA A 9 -1.30 15.47 49.88
C ALA A 9 -0.76 16.52 48.89
N ALA A 10 0.21 17.28 49.38
CA ALA A 10 1.01 18.20 48.60
C ALA A 10 1.97 17.41 47.70
N ALA A 11 2.17 17.88 46.48
CA ALA A 11 3.39 17.65 45.73
C ALA A 11 3.66 18.88 44.88
N ALA A 12 4.51 19.75 45.41
CA ALA A 12 5.19 20.77 44.63
C ALA A 12 6.13 20.07 43.65
N ILE A 13 6.04 20.40 42.36
CA ILE A 13 7.12 20.12 41.41
C ILE A 13 7.44 21.44 40.71
N ALA A 14 8.70 21.82 40.90
CA ALA A 14 9.29 23.08 40.51
C ALA A 14 9.28 23.29 38.99
N ILE A 15 9.09 24.56 38.62
CA ILE A 15 9.34 25.08 37.27
C ILE A 15 10.84 25.01 37.02
N THR A 16 11.27 24.26 36.01
CA THR A 16 12.58 24.43 35.37
C THR A 16 12.36 24.70 33.90
N THR A 17 12.65 25.94 33.53
CA THR A 17 12.78 26.44 32.16
C THR A 17 14.04 25.85 31.53
N LEU A 18 13.92 25.14 30.40
CA LEU A 18 14.98 25.09 29.40
C LEU A 18 14.39 25.27 28.01
N ALA A 19 14.84 26.35 27.37
CA ALA A 19 14.75 26.56 25.94
C ALA A 19 15.28 25.33 25.20
N GLY A 20 14.52 24.89 24.22
CA GLY A 20 14.91 23.82 23.32
C GLY A 20 14.00 23.87 22.12
N LEU A 21 14.38 24.71 21.15
CA LEU A 21 13.98 24.56 19.76
C LEU A 21 14.39 23.15 19.31
N ALA A 22 13.56 22.15 19.59
CA ALA A 22 13.65 20.87 18.93
C ALA A 22 13.11 21.11 17.52
N ALA A 23 14.04 21.31 16.57
CA ALA A 23 13.78 21.20 15.16
C ALA A 23 12.89 19.97 14.90
N PRO A 24 11.97 19.99 13.92
CA PRO A 24 11.29 18.78 13.49
C PRO A 24 12.37 17.81 13.00
N ALA A 25 12.78 16.90 13.88
CA ALA A 25 13.74 15.87 13.58
C ALA A 25 13.06 14.96 12.56
N GLY A 26 13.51 15.10 11.30
CA GLY A 26 13.28 14.20 10.18
C GLY A 26 11.84 13.73 10.04
N ALA A 27 11.10 14.29 9.08
CA ALA A 27 10.12 13.47 8.40
C ALA A 27 10.85 12.21 7.93
N ASP A 28 10.63 11.10 8.65
CA ASP A 28 11.04 9.77 8.23
C ASP A 28 10.67 9.64 6.75
N PRO A 29 11.60 9.26 5.85
CA PRO A 29 11.29 9.15 4.44
C PRO A 29 10.01 8.32 4.30
N ALA A 30 8.92 8.95 3.87
CA ALA A 30 7.63 8.29 3.78
C ALA A 30 7.82 6.95 3.05
N PRO A 31 7.27 5.84 3.58
CA PRO A 31 7.57 4.51 3.09
C PRO A 31 7.40 4.48 1.57
N LYS A 32 8.48 4.19 0.86
CA LYS A 32 8.51 4.08 -0.62
C LYS A 32 7.91 2.76 -1.11
N THR A 33 7.09 2.12 -0.29
CA THR A 33 6.47 0.82 -0.56
C THR A 33 5.04 1.01 -1.04
N ALA A 34 4.69 0.31 -2.10
CA ALA A 34 3.31 0.13 -2.50
C ALA A 34 2.67 -0.99 -1.66
N GLU A 35 1.35 -0.97 -1.58
CA GLU A 35 0.55 -1.97 -0.88
C GLU A 35 -0.47 -2.60 -1.83
N ALA A 36 -0.63 -3.91 -1.78
CA ALA A 36 -1.70 -4.63 -2.44
C ALA A 36 -2.63 -5.19 -1.37
N GLN A 37 -3.91 -4.89 -1.47
CA GLN A 37 -4.98 -5.54 -0.72
C GLN A 37 -5.82 -6.34 -1.70
N ALA A 38 -6.00 -7.62 -1.43
CA ALA A 38 -6.71 -8.54 -2.31
C ALA A 38 -7.84 -9.23 -1.55
N THR A 39 -9.00 -9.38 -2.19
CA THR A 39 -10.14 -10.14 -1.65
C THR A 39 -10.63 -11.15 -2.69
N SER A 40 -10.70 -12.42 -2.29
CA SER A 40 -11.23 -13.54 -3.10
C SER A 40 -12.76 -13.53 -3.11
N THR A 41 -13.35 -14.24 -4.09
CA THR A 41 -14.78 -14.54 -4.12
C THR A 41 -15.27 -15.31 -2.88
N ASP A 42 -14.38 -16.08 -2.25
CA ASP A 42 -14.69 -16.88 -1.05
C ASP A 42 -14.52 -16.08 0.26
N GLY A 43 -14.37 -14.75 0.16
CA GLY A 43 -14.20 -13.85 1.31
C GLY A 43 -12.79 -13.81 1.92
N GLN A 44 -11.85 -14.61 1.41
CA GLN A 44 -10.45 -14.57 1.84
C GLN A 44 -9.81 -13.21 1.51
N SER A 45 -8.98 -12.70 2.42
CA SER A 45 -8.25 -11.45 2.20
C SER A 45 -6.74 -11.65 2.38
N LYS A 46 -5.96 -10.99 1.52
CA LYS A 46 -4.50 -11.01 1.57
C LYS A 46 -3.96 -9.60 1.42
N THR A 47 -2.83 -9.33 2.06
CA THR A 47 -2.07 -8.10 1.88
C THR A 47 -0.63 -8.41 1.48
N SER A 48 -0.05 -7.56 0.63
CA SER A 48 1.35 -7.65 0.22
C SER A 48 1.91 -6.24 0.09
N THR A 49 3.20 -6.08 0.39
CA THR A 49 3.91 -4.81 0.15
C THR A 49 5.02 -5.02 -0.88
N ALA A 50 5.38 -3.96 -1.59
CA ALA A 50 6.42 -4.00 -2.60
C ALA A 50 7.22 -2.70 -2.64
N GLY A 51 8.54 -2.81 -2.56
CA GLY A 51 9.44 -1.71 -2.85
C GLY A 51 9.40 -1.28 -4.32
N LEU A 52 10.06 -0.17 -4.63
CA LEU A 52 10.26 0.23 -6.02
C LEU A 52 11.11 -0.84 -6.73
N SER A 53 10.64 -1.32 -7.88
CA SER A 53 11.38 -2.30 -8.67
C SER A 53 12.59 -1.63 -9.31
N SER A 54 13.79 -2.04 -8.93
CA SER A 54 15.06 -1.58 -9.49
C SER A 54 15.32 -2.20 -10.86
N SER A 55 14.59 -1.74 -11.88
CA SER A 55 14.90 -1.75 -13.34
C SER A 55 15.54 -2.99 -14.03
N LEU A 56 15.71 -4.13 -13.36
CA LEU A 56 16.20 -5.38 -13.96
C LEU A 56 15.11 -6.18 -14.69
N PHE A 57 13.87 -5.67 -14.66
CA PHE A 57 12.67 -6.34 -15.15
C PHE A 57 11.98 -5.59 -16.29
N ALA A 58 12.71 -4.74 -17.04
CA ALA A 58 12.18 -4.11 -18.26
C ALA A 58 11.67 -5.15 -19.29
N ASN A 59 12.12 -6.41 -19.16
CA ASN A 59 11.74 -7.54 -20.00
C ASN A 59 10.80 -8.55 -19.31
N THR A 60 10.32 -8.30 -18.08
CA THR A 60 9.32 -9.19 -17.48
C THR A 60 8.02 -9.01 -18.24
N PRO A 61 7.47 -10.07 -18.86
CA PRO A 61 6.20 -9.98 -19.55
C PRO A 61 5.13 -9.56 -18.54
N VAL A 62 4.38 -8.53 -18.89
CA VAL A 62 3.30 -8.02 -18.04
C VAL A 62 2.01 -7.98 -18.83
N GLN A 63 0.92 -8.38 -18.19
CA GLN A 63 -0.42 -8.21 -18.70
C GLN A 63 -1.06 -7.04 -17.97
N ARG A 64 -1.28 -5.95 -18.71
CA ARG A 64 -1.99 -4.77 -18.22
C ARG A 64 -3.46 -5.10 -18.00
N ALA A 65 -4.02 -4.73 -16.86
CA ALA A 65 -5.46 -4.81 -16.67
C ALA A 65 -6.17 -3.97 -17.75
N SER A 66 -7.25 -4.49 -18.34
CA SER A 66 -8.00 -3.89 -19.46
C SER A 66 -7.25 -3.82 -20.81
N SER A 67 -6.12 -4.50 -20.96
CA SER A 67 -5.49 -4.70 -22.27
C SER A 67 -6.24 -5.77 -23.07
N SER A 68 -6.84 -5.38 -24.20
CA SER A 68 -7.39 -6.28 -25.21
C SER A 68 -6.32 -7.02 -26.02
N ALA A 69 -5.04 -6.68 -25.83
CA ALA A 69 -3.95 -7.39 -26.49
C ALA A 69 -3.90 -8.82 -25.97
N LYS A 70 -3.81 -9.78 -26.90
CA LYS A 70 -3.70 -11.22 -26.66
C LYS A 70 -2.80 -11.49 -25.45
N PRO A 71 -3.09 -12.53 -24.64
CA PRO A 71 -2.26 -12.88 -23.49
C PRO A 71 -0.83 -13.15 -23.97
N GLU A 72 0.02 -12.13 -23.90
CA GLU A 72 1.45 -12.30 -24.03
C GLU A 72 1.87 -13.03 -22.75
N LEU A 73 2.09 -14.33 -22.91
CA LEU A 73 2.72 -15.21 -21.93
C LEU A 73 1.92 -15.42 -20.64
N ALA A 74 0.79 -16.15 -20.71
CA ALA A 74 0.15 -16.84 -19.57
C ALA A 74 -0.02 -16.06 -18.23
N ALA A 75 0.11 -14.74 -18.26
CA ALA A 75 -0.19 -13.86 -17.14
C ALA A 75 -1.72 -13.88 -16.93
N ALA A 76 -2.15 -13.64 -15.70
CA ALA A 76 -3.57 -13.73 -15.35
C ALA A 76 -4.44 -12.93 -16.31
N ASN A 77 -5.68 -13.37 -16.50
CA ASN A 77 -6.65 -12.48 -17.13
C ASN A 77 -6.99 -11.40 -16.12
N CYS A 78 -6.39 -10.20 -16.22
CA CYS A 78 -6.78 -9.05 -15.42
C CYS A 78 -7.67 -8.10 -16.23
N TRP A 79 -8.81 -7.72 -15.66
CA TRP A 79 -9.78 -6.80 -16.25
C TRP A 79 -10.24 -5.77 -15.20
N ASN A 80 -11.11 -4.84 -15.62
CA ASN A 80 -11.63 -3.75 -14.77
C ASN A 80 -10.55 -2.84 -14.17
N GLY A 81 -9.42 -2.68 -14.87
CA GLY A 81 -8.33 -1.79 -14.47
C GLY A 81 -8.78 -0.33 -14.46
N ARG A 82 -8.89 0.28 -13.28
CA ARG A 82 -9.25 1.70 -13.12
C ARG A 82 -8.44 2.37 -12.02
N THR A 83 -8.10 3.64 -12.24
CA THR A 83 -7.59 4.52 -11.19
C THR A 83 -8.75 5.32 -10.61
N SER A 84 -8.72 5.60 -9.30
CA SER A 84 -9.68 6.53 -8.68
C SER A 84 -9.12 7.96 -8.60
N GLY A 85 -8.37 8.39 -9.63
CA GLY A 85 -7.74 9.72 -9.69
C GLY A 85 -6.67 9.99 -8.64
N GLY A 86 -6.28 8.98 -7.85
CA GLY A 86 -5.35 9.13 -6.74
C GLY A 86 -4.31 8.00 -6.66
N ARG A 87 -4.02 7.57 -5.44
CA ARG A 87 -3.00 6.54 -5.16
C ARG A 87 -3.44 5.11 -5.44
N ASN A 88 -4.73 4.88 -5.67
CA ASN A 88 -5.28 3.53 -5.77
C ASN A 88 -5.54 3.14 -7.23
N PHE A 89 -5.12 1.93 -7.59
CA PHE A 89 -5.53 1.19 -8.78
C PHE A 89 -6.38 0.00 -8.37
N PHE A 90 -7.50 -0.22 -9.06
CA PHE A 90 -8.39 -1.34 -8.82
C PHE A 90 -8.41 -2.24 -10.03
N MET A 91 -8.35 -3.55 -9.81
CA MET A 91 -8.46 -4.55 -10.88
C MET A 91 -9.00 -5.87 -10.33
N THR A 92 -9.51 -6.70 -11.23
CA THR A 92 -9.86 -8.10 -10.94
C THR A 92 -8.98 -8.98 -11.80
N CYS A 93 -8.34 -9.99 -11.22
CA CYS A 93 -7.53 -10.96 -11.97
C CYS A 93 -8.00 -12.40 -11.72
N ARG A 94 -7.85 -13.26 -12.74
CA ARG A 94 -8.11 -14.71 -12.64
C ARG A 94 -7.08 -15.52 -13.41
N ALA A 95 -6.41 -16.43 -12.70
CA ALA A 95 -5.50 -17.44 -13.25
C ALA A 95 -5.26 -18.58 -12.26
N ARG A 96 -4.54 -19.62 -12.70
CA ARG A 96 -4.08 -20.72 -11.82
C ARG A 96 -2.98 -20.28 -10.85
N SER A 97 -2.08 -19.40 -11.28
CA SER A 97 -1.02 -18.80 -10.48
C SER A 97 -0.58 -17.51 -11.15
N TYR A 98 -0.42 -16.43 -10.39
CA TYR A 98 0.03 -15.14 -10.91
C TYR A 98 0.51 -14.20 -9.80
N HIS A 99 1.36 -13.25 -10.17
CA HIS A 99 1.69 -12.10 -9.35
C HIS A 99 0.99 -10.85 -9.88
N VAL A 100 1.00 -9.79 -9.08
CA VAL A 100 0.42 -8.51 -9.47
C VAL A 100 1.47 -7.40 -9.38
N TYR A 101 1.23 -6.31 -10.12
CA TYR A 101 2.05 -5.11 -10.06
C TYR A 101 1.20 -3.85 -10.16
N VAL A 102 1.76 -2.75 -9.68
CA VAL A 102 1.23 -1.40 -9.88
C VAL A 102 2.30 -0.50 -10.49
N ASP A 103 1.91 0.25 -11.51
CA ASP A 103 2.71 1.34 -12.08
C ASP A 103 2.30 2.62 -11.35
N CYS A 104 3.24 3.21 -10.63
CA CYS A 104 3.10 4.49 -9.94
C CYS A 104 3.93 5.56 -10.67
N THR A 105 3.73 6.85 -10.36
CA THR A 105 4.53 7.92 -10.97
C THR A 105 6.03 7.88 -10.65
N ASN A 106 6.42 7.22 -9.56
CA ASN A 106 7.81 6.96 -9.22
C ASN A 106 8.38 5.66 -9.84
N GLY A 107 7.55 4.89 -10.56
CA GLY A 107 7.93 3.65 -11.22
C GLY A 107 7.06 2.45 -10.83
N ARG A 108 7.50 1.25 -11.23
CA ARG A 108 6.76 0.00 -11.05
C ARG A 108 7.06 -0.66 -9.71
N HIS A 109 6.03 -1.19 -9.07
CA HIS A 109 6.11 -2.00 -7.86
C HIS A 109 5.57 -3.41 -8.15
N LEU A 110 6.42 -4.43 -7.97
CA LEU A 110 6.09 -5.85 -8.20
C LEU A 110 5.82 -6.54 -6.87
N PHE A 111 4.60 -7.04 -6.67
CA PHE A 111 4.22 -7.70 -5.42
C PHE A 111 4.68 -9.17 -5.43
N PRO A 112 5.43 -9.63 -4.40
CA PRO A 112 5.97 -10.99 -4.37
C PRO A 112 4.91 -12.05 -4.06
N GLU A 113 3.77 -11.66 -3.49
CA GLU A 113 2.69 -12.59 -3.16
C GLU A 113 2.13 -13.27 -4.41
N THR A 114 1.90 -14.58 -4.32
CA THR A 114 1.30 -15.38 -5.39
C THR A 114 -0.20 -15.55 -5.13
N PHE A 115 -1.00 -15.33 -6.17
CA PHE A 115 -2.45 -15.49 -6.14
C PHE A 115 -2.89 -16.64 -7.04
N SER A 116 -3.93 -17.34 -6.62
CA SER A 116 -4.56 -18.42 -7.38
C SER A 116 -6.08 -18.25 -7.32
N GLY A 117 -6.76 -18.48 -8.44
CA GLY A 117 -8.19 -18.24 -8.58
C GLY A 117 -8.51 -16.78 -8.93
N GLN A 118 -9.70 -16.32 -8.55
CA GLN A 118 -10.18 -14.97 -8.86
C GLN A 118 -10.08 -14.06 -7.64
N TRP A 119 -9.42 -12.92 -7.80
CA TRP A 119 -9.22 -11.94 -6.74
C TRP A 119 -9.50 -10.52 -7.23
N ASN A 120 -10.08 -9.71 -6.35
CA ASN A 120 -10.25 -8.27 -6.51
C ASN A 120 -9.13 -7.56 -5.77
N PHE A 121 -8.44 -6.65 -6.45
CA PHE A 121 -7.27 -5.96 -5.93
C PHE A 121 -7.55 -4.47 -5.77
N ARG A 122 -7.03 -3.93 -4.66
CA ARG A 122 -6.74 -2.52 -4.46
C ARG A 122 -5.23 -2.39 -4.29
N LEU A 123 -4.58 -1.82 -5.29
CA LEU A 123 -3.15 -1.55 -5.27
C LEU A 123 -2.95 -0.06 -4.95
N THR A 124 -2.18 0.24 -3.91
CA THR A 124 -1.98 1.57 -3.39
C THR A 124 -0.52 1.97 -3.56
N CYS A 125 -0.29 3.01 -4.35
CA CYS A 125 1.03 3.59 -4.55
C CYS A 125 1.55 4.30 -3.28
N PRO A 126 2.88 4.44 -3.11
CA PRO A 126 3.48 5.18 -1.99
C PRO A 126 2.93 6.60 -1.82
N ALA A 127 3.08 7.17 -0.63
CA ALA A 127 2.72 8.57 -0.40
C ALA A 127 3.50 9.51 -1.34
N GLY A 128 2.86 10.58 -1.81
CA GLY A 128 3.46 11.52 -2.78
C GLY A 128 3.50 11.03 -4.23
N THR A 129 2.92 9.87 -4.53
CA THR A 129 2.84 9.31 -5.89
C THR A 129 1.39 9.04 -6.28
N ARG A 130 1.11 8.79 -7.56
CA ARG A 130 -0.22 8.41 -8.04
C ARG A 130 -0.16 7.10 -8.82
N ALA A 131 -1.26 6.36 -8.78
CA ALA A 131 -1.41 5.17 -9.59
C ALA A 131 -1.62 5.57 -11.05
N VAL A 132 -0.81 4.99 -11.93
CA VAL A 132 -0.91 5.17 -13.39
C VAL A 132 -1.62 3.96 -13.98
N TRP A 133 -1.19 2.75 -13.62
CA TRP A 133 -1.76 1.50 -14.13
C TRP A 133 -1.47 0.33 -13.19
N GLY A 134 -1.94 -0.87 -13.55
CA GLY A 134 -1.59 -2.12 -12.87
C GLY A 134 -1.95 -3.34 -13.71
N GLY A 135 -1.57 -4.51 -13.23
CA GLY A 135 -1.77 -5.76 -13.96
C GLY A 135 -1.14 -6.96 -13.28
N SER A 136 -0.93 -8.02 -14.06
CA SER A 136 -0.22 -9.23 -13.64
C SER A 136 1.12 -9.41 -14.38
N TRP A 137 2.02 -10.19 -13.77
CA TRP A 137 3.33 -10.55 -14.29
C TRP A 137 3.71 -11.97 -13.87
#